data_AF-A0A955PSQ4-F1
#
_entry.id   AF-A0A955PSQ4-F1
#
_cell.length_a   1.000
_cell.length_b   1.000
_cell.length_c   1.000
_cell.angle_alpha   90.00
_cell.angle_beta   90.00
_cell.angle_gamma   90.00
#
_symmetry.space_group_name_H-M   'P 1'
#
loop_
_entity.id
_entity.type
_entity.pdbx_description
1 polymer ?
#
loop_
_entity_poly.entity_id
_entity_poly.type
_entity_poly.pdbx_seq_one_letter_code
_entity_poly.pdbx_strand_id
1 'polypeptide(L)'
;SLWAPHAFVQFFDHYRQWLAQAGTLHLDAQSTHALLLNIAYQAFVPLIPFGLLVGVFAFLAVILQTGPLWIEEALQPKLSKLNPSNGLKRIFSWKGV
;
A
#
# COMPACT_ATOMS: atom_id res chain seq x y z
N SER A 1 14.53 -13.40 -5.66
CA SER A 1 14.74 -11.96 -5.94
C SER A 1 15.93 -11.50 -5.12
N LEU A 2 16.86 -10.75 -5.72
CA LEU A 2 18.12 -10.37 -5.05
C LEU A 2 17.89 -9.44 -3.84
N TRP A 3 16.77 -8.71 -3.80
CA TRP A 3 16.49 -7.69 -2.79
C TRP A 3 15.83 -8.19 -1.50
N ALA A 4 14.98 -9.23 -1.57
CA ALA A 4 14.21 -9.69 -0.41
C ALA A 4 15.10 -10.14 0.78
N PRO A 5 16.19 -10.93 0.57
CA PRO A 5 17.08 -11.30 1.67
C PRO A 5 17.73 -10.09 2.36
N HIS A 6 18.13 -9.08 1.59
CA HIS A 6 18.72 -7.86 2.13
C HIS A 6 17.70 -7.01 2.91
N ALA A 7 16.45 -6.93 2.45
CA ALA A 7 15.38 -6.23 3.16
C ALA A 7 15.07 -6.85 4.52
N PHE A 8 15.03 -8.20 4.59
CA PHE A 8 14.81 -8.91 5.86
C PHE A 8 15.97 -8.71 6.83
N VAL A 9 17.22 -8.77 6.36
CA VAL A 9 18.40 -8.51 7.20
C VAL A 9 18.39 -7.07 7.72
N GLN A 10 18.17 -6.09 6.84
CA GLN A 10 18.06 -4.69 7.24
C GLN A 10 16.96 -4.47 8.27
N PHE A 11 15.76 -5.04 8.06
CA PHE A 11 14.67 -4.93 9.01
C PHE A 11 15.04 -5.49 10.39
N PHE A 12 15.67 -6.66 10.42
CA PHE A 12 16.10 -7.30 11.66
C PHE A 12 17.17 -6.48 12.40
N ASP A 13 18.13 -5.90 11.66
CA ASP A 13 19.16 -5.04 12.25
C ASP A 13 18.58 -3.77 12.86
N HIS A 14 17.65 -3.11 12.16
CA HIS A 14 16.95 -1.94 12.70
C HIS A 14 16.13 -2.30 13.96
N TYR A 15 15.43 -3.43 13.95
CA TYR A 15 14.67 -3.90 15.10
C TYR A 15 15.57 -4.14 16.33
N ARG A 16 16.73 -4.77 16.14
CA ARG A 16 17.71 -4.98 17.22
C ARG A 16 18.24 -3.67 17.79
N GLN A 17 18.56 -2.70 16.93
CA GLN A 17 19.02 -1.38 17.35
C GLN A 17 17.93 -0.63 18.12
N TRP A 18 16.68 -0.73 17.68
CA TRP A 18 15.54 -0.09 18.33
C TRP A 18 15.29 -0.68 19.72
N LEU A 19 15.31 -2.01 19.86
CA LEU A 19 15.23 -2.68 21.16
C LEU A 19 16.37 -2.32 22.10
N ALA A 20 17.60 -2.16 21.58
CA ALA A 20 18.76 -1.77 22.37
C ALA A 20 18.65 -0.32 22.91
N GLN A 21 17.91 0.55 22.22
CA GLN A 21 17.72 1.96 22.57
C GLN A 21 16.41 2.24 23.33
N ALA A 22 15.50 1.26 23.41
CA ALA A 22 14.18 1.42 24.03
C ALA A 22 14.23 1.82 25.52
N GLY A 23 15.32 1.49 26.22
CA GLY A 23 15.50 1.84 27.63
C GLY A 23 16.22 3.17 27.89
N THR A 24 16.77 3.83 26.86
CA THR A 24 17.56 5.06 27.00
C THR A 24 16.90 6.28 26.35
N LEU A 25 15.74 6.09 25.72
CA LEU A 25 15.01 7.13 25.02
C LEU A 25 14.27 8.05 26.01
N HIS A 26 14.66 9.31 26.08
CA HIS A 26 13.88 10.34 26.78
C HIS A 26 12.68 10.74 25.93
N LEU A 27 11.47 10.47 26.44
CA LEU A 27 10.22 10.82 25.78
C LEU A 27 9.84 12.27 26.11
N ASP A 28 9.99 13.13 25.11
CA ASP A 28 9.44 14.48 25.07
C ASP A 28 8.57 14.63 23.80
N ALA A 29 7.84 15.74 23.66
CA ALA A 29 6.92 15.92 22.54
C ALA A 29 7.63 15.91 21.16
N GLN A 30 8.88 16.40 21.10
CA GLN A 30 9.67 16.48 19.88
C GLN A 30 10.31 15.13 19.54
N SER A 31 10.84 14.41 20.54
CA SER A 31 11.46 13.09 20.39
C SER A 31 10.41 12.03 20.03
N THR A 32 9.19 12.14 20.56
CA THR A 32 8.07 11.25 20.20
C THR A 32 7.64 11.42 18.74
N HIS A 33 7.56 12.67 18.25
CA HIS A 33 7.23 12.93 16.85
C HIS A 33 8.32 12.40 15.91
N ALA A 34 9.60 12.66 16.22
CA ALA A 34 10.72 12.14 15.45
C ALA A 34 10.77 10.61 15.44
N LEU A 35 10.42 9.96 16.55
CA LEU A 35 10.34 8.52 16.67
C LEU A 35 9.27 7.93 15.73
N LEU A 36 8.07 8.51 15.71
CA LEU A 36 6.97 8.06 14.85
C LEU A 36 7.36 8.13 13.37
N LEU A 37 7.97 9.23 12.94
CA LEU A 37 8.44 9.38 11.56
C LEU A 37 9.52 8.37 11.21
N ASN A 38 10.46 8.11 12.13
CA ASN A 38 11.50 7.11 11.92
C ASN A 38 10.94 5.69 11.79
N ILE A 39 9.99 5.32 12.66
CA ILE A 39 9.31 4.01 12.56
C ILE A 39 8.59 3.89 11.23
N ALA A 40 7.82 4.91 10.83
CA ALA A 40 7.13 4.91 9.55
C ALA A 40 8.12 4.77 8.38
N TYR A 41 9.21 5.54 8.37
CA TYR A 41 10.20 5.48 7.30
C TYR A 41 10.87 4.10 7.22
N GLN A 42 11.34 3.56 8.35
CA GLN A 42 12.02 2.27 8.41
C GLN A 42 11.08 1.10 8.09
N ALA A 43 9.79 1.20 8.40
CA ALA A 43 8.81 0.17 8.08
C ALA A 43 8.37 0.22 6.61
N PHE A 44 8.09 1.40 6.05
CA PHE A 44 7.44 1.53 4.74
C PHE A 44 8.42 1.70 3.58
N VAL A 45 9.58 2.34 3.76
CA VAL A 45 10.54 2.57 2.66
C VAL A 45 11.10 1.27 2.10
N PRO A 46 11.48 0.27 2.92
CA PRO A 46 11.86 -1.03 2.39
C PRO A 46 10.72 -1.68 1.59
N LEU A 47 9.44 -1.43 1.89
CA LEU A 47 8.35 -2.05 1.14
C LEU A 47 8.15 -1.47 -0.28
N ILE A 48 8.71 -0.29 -0.58
CA ILE A 48 8.56 0.40 -1.87
C ILE A 48 8.92 -0.48 -3.07
N PRO A 49 10.13 -1.09 -3.18
CA PRO A 49 10.48 -1.92 -4.33
C PRO A 49 9.54 -3.12 -4.52
N PHE A 50 9.04 -3.72 -3.44
CA PHE A 50 8.03 -4.77 -3.52
C PHE A 50 6.69 -4.22 -4.02
N GLY A 51 6.22 -3.10 -3.46
CA GLY A 51 4.98 -2.44 -3.87
C GLY A 51 5.01 -2.00 -5.33
N LEU A 52 6.14 -1.49 -5.82
CA LEU A 52 6.36 -1.16 -7.22
C LEU A 52 6.27 -2.39 -8.10
N LEU A 53 6.90 -3.50 -7.72
CA LEU A 53 6.83 -4.74 -8.47
C LEU A 53 5.39 -5.24 -8.58
N VAL A 54 4.65 -5.28 -7.46
CA VAL A 54 3.23 -5.66 -7.42
C VAL A 54 2.39 -4.72 -8.29
N GLY A 55 2.61 -3.41 -8.19
CA GLY A 55 1.91 -2.40 -8.99
C GLY A 55 2.15 -2.58 -10.49
N VAL A 56 3.39 -2.84 -10.90
CA VAL A 56 3.74 -3.14 -12.29
C VAL A 56 3.02 -4.40 -12.78
N PHE A 57 3.05 -5.50 -12.02
CA PHE A 57 2.36 -6.72 -12.42
C PHE A 57 0.84 -6.55 -12.46
N ALA A 58 0.25 -5.83 -11.51
CA ALA A 58 -1.17 -5.54 -11.51
C ALA A 58 -1.57 -4.72 -12.75
N PHE A 59 -0.79 -3.68 -13.08
CA PHE A 59 -0.99 -2.87 -14.27
C PHE A 59 -0.87 -3.69 -15.56
N LEU A 60 0.18 -4.50 -15.66
CA LEU A 60 0.39 -5.39 -16.81
C LEU A 60 -0.75 -6.40 -16.93
N ALA A 61 -1.21 -7.00 -15.83
CA ALA A 61 -2.31 -7.97 -15.84
C ALA A 61 -3.59 -7.34 -16.40
N VAL A 62 -3.92 -6.10 -16.00
CA VAL A 62 -5.08 -5.37 -16.55
C VAL A 62 -4.92 -5.16 -18.06
N ILE A 63 -3.77 -4.64 -18.52
CA ILE A 63 -3.54 -4.41 -19.96
C ILE A 63 -3.57 -5.70 -20.76
N LEU A 64 -2.95 -6.77 -20.27
CA LEU A 64 -2.92 -8.06 -20.96
C LEU A 64 -4.32 -8.68 -21.04
N GLN A 65 -5.14 -8.50 -20.00
CA GLN A 65 -6.48 -9.07 -19.93
C GLN A 65 -7.49 -8.32 -20.79
N THR A 66 -7.43 -6.98 -20.81
CA THR A 66 -8.45 -6.15 -21.48
C THR A 66 -7.98 -5.49 -22.77
N GLY A 67 -6.68 -5.54 -23.05
CA GLY A 67 -6.02 -4.62 -23.97
C GLY A 67 -5.89 -3.21 -23.38
N PRO A 68 -5.17 -2.30 -24.07
CA PRO A 68 -5.14 -0.88 -23.72
C PRO A 68 -6.53 -0.27 -23.91
N LEU A 69 -7.13 0.24 -22.83
CA LEU A 69 -8.45 0.90 -22.84
C LEU A 69 -8.28 2.38 -22.50
N TRP A 70 -8.42 3.25 -23.51
CA TRP A 70 -8.50 4.69 -23.31
C TRP A 70 -9.95 5.13 -23.42
N ILE A 71 -10.59 5.47 -22.29
CA ILE A 71 -11.99 5.87 -22.24
C ILE A 71 -12.10 7.18 -21.44
N GLU A 72 -12.13 8.31 -22.13
CA GLU A 72 -12.24 9.64 -21.50
C GLU A 72 -13.55 9.81 -20.73
N GLU A 73 -14.63 9.23 -21.24
CA GLU A 73 -15.94 9.22 -20.59
C GLU A 73 -15.97 8.46 -19.26
N ALA A 74 -14.97 7.58 -19.01
CA ALA A 74 -14.84 6.86 -17.76
C ALA A 74 -14.24 7.74 -16.64
N LEU A 75 -13.45 8.76 -17.01
CA LEU A 75 -12.86 9.73 -16.07
C LEU A 75 -13.88 10.78 -15.59
N GLN A 76 -14.99 10.94 -16.32
CA GLN A 76 -16.04 11.87 -15.92
C GLN A 76 -16.76 11.38 -14.64
N PRO A 77 -16.94 12.26 -13.63
CA PRO A 77 -17.70 11.91 -12.43
C PRO A 77 -19.18 11.71 -12.78
N LYS A 78 -19.64 10.46 -12.82
CA LYS A 78 -21.04 10.11 -13.07
C LYS A 78 -21.76 9.83 -11.73
N LEU A 79 -22.49 10.82 -11.22
CA LEU A 79 -23.23 10.71 -9.93
C LEU A 79 -24.19 9.52 -9.88
N SER A 80 -24.75 9.13 -11.04
CA SER A 80 -25.62 7.95 -11.17
C SER A 80 -24.92 6.64 -10.77
N LYS A 81 -23.58 6.55 -10.86
CA LYS A 81 -22.80 5.39 -10.42
C LYS A 81 -22.71 5.27 -8.88
N LEU A 82 -22.96 6.34 -8.13
CA LEU A 82 -22.94 6.35 -6.67
C LEU A 82 -24.31 6.05 -6.04
N ASN A 83 -25.36 5.89 -6.85
CA ASN A 83 -26.70 5.64 -6.32
C ASN A 83 -26.76 4.31 -5.56
N PRO A 84 -27.11 4.31 -4.25
CA PRO A 84 -27.15 3.11 -3.43
C PRO A 84 -28.06 2.01 -3.97
N SER A 85 -29.16 2.37 -4.66
CA SER A 85 -30.08 1.39 -5.23
C SER A 85 -29.43 0.53 -6.33
N ASN A 86 -28.54 1.14 -7.13
CA ASN A 86 -27.75 0.44 -8.14
C ASN A 86 -26.74 -0.53 -7.49
N GLY A 87 -26.16 -0.13 -6.35
CA GLY A 87 -25.26 -0.98 -5.56
C GLY A 87 -25.98 -2.20 -4.98
N LEU A 88 -27.13 -1.99 -4.34
CA LEU A 88 -28.00 -3.04 -3.80
C LEU A 88 -28.43 -4.02 -4.91
N LYS A 89 -28.91 -3.51 -6.05
CA LYS A 89 -29.29 -4.33 -7.20
C LYS A 89 -28.12 -5.16 -7.72
N ARG A 90 -26.89 -4.62 -7.74
CA ARG A 90 -25.71 -5.36 -8.20
C ARG A 90 -25.38 -6.54 -7.27
N ILE A 91 -25.43 -6.31 -5.95
CA ILE A 91 -25.13 -7.33 -4.93
C ILE A 91 -26.19 -8.44 -4.94
N PHE A 92 -27.47 -8.09 -5.03
CA PHE A 92 -28.59 -9.05 -4.94
C PHE A 92 -29.12 -9.54 -6.30
N SER A 93 -28.40 -9.29 -7.41
CA SER A 93 -28.78 -9.82 -8.72
C SER A 93 -28.32 -11.28 -8.90
N TRP A 94 -28.85 -11.96 -9.91
CA TRP A 94 -28.39 -13.29 -10.37
C TRP A 94 -26.90 -13.37 -10.77
N LYS A 95 -26.20 -12.22 -10.90
CA LYS A 95 -24.73 -12.19 -11.07
C LYS A 95 -23.97 -12.26 -9.74
N GLY A 96 -24.68 -12.13 -8.61
CA GLY A 96 -24.14 -12.19 -7.25
C GLY A 96 -24.35 -13.55 -6.56
N VAL A 97 -25.01 -14.51 -7.21
CA VAL A 97 -25.18 -15.90 -6.76
C VAL A 97 -24.53 -16.84 -7.77
#